data_AF-A0A699TFD5-F1
#
_entry.id   AF-A0A699TFD5-F1
#
_cell.length_a   1.000
_cell.length_b   1.000
_cell.length_c   1.000
_cell.angle_alpha   90.00
_cell.angle_beta   90.00
_cell.angle_gamma   90.00
#
_symmetry.space_group_name_H-M   'P 1'
#
loop_
_entity.id
_entity.type
_entity.pdbx_description
1 polymer ?
#
loop_
_entity_poly.entity_id
_entity_poly.type
_entity_poly.pdbx_seq_one_letter_code
_entity_poly.pdbx_strand_id
1 'polypeptide(L)'
;MSTAYHPETNGQSERIIQTLEDMLRACPIDFGKGWVNHLPLVEFSYNNSYHATIKAAPFEALYDRKCRSPVCWTEVGEAQILGP
;
A
#
# COMPACT_ATOMS: atom_id res chain seq x y z
N MET A 1 -14.08 -18.90 -8.42
CA MET A 1 -14.80 -19.32 -7.19
C MET A 1 -13.75 -19.47 -6.10
N SER A 2 -13.78 -18.60 -5.07
CA SER A 2 -12.90 -18.73 -3.90
C SER A 2 -13.49 -19.78 -2.97
N THR A 3 -12.72 -20.82 -2.64
CA THR A 3 -13.13 -21.94 -1.78
C THR A 3 -12.82 -21.61 -0.32
N ALA A 4 -13.79 -21.77 0.57
CA ALA A 4 -13.79 -21.37 1.98
C ALA A 4 -12.70 -22.00 2.89
N TYR A 5 -11.78 -22.82 2.35
CA TYR A 5 -10.79 -23.57 3.13
C TYR A 5 -9.42 -23.69 2.45
N HIS A 6 -9.02 -22.72 1.63
CA HIS A 6 -7.68 -22.72 1.01
C HIS A 6 -6.78 -21.58 1.56
N PRO A 7 -6.14 -21.77 2.73
CA PRO A 7 -5.32 -20.73 3.36
C PRO A 7 -4.02 -20.43 2.59
N GLU A 8 -3.57 -21.32 1.71
CA GLU A 8 -2.27 -21.22 1.05
C GLU A 8 -2.17 -20.07 0.03
N THR A 9 -3.31 -19.54 -0.45
CA THR A 9 -3.36 -18.40 -1.37
C THR A 9 -4.10 -17.20 -0.78
N ASN A 10 -5.06 -17.44 0.13
CA ASN A 10 -5.84 -16.36 0.74
C ASN A 10 -5.08 -15.58 1.81
N GLY A 11 -4.08 -16.19 2.47
CA GLY A 11 -3.33 -15.53 3.56
C GLY A 11 -2.57 -14.26 3.12
N GLN A 12 -2.14 -14.21 1.87
CA GLN A 12 -1.46 -13.04 1.31
C GLN A 12 -2.45 -11.91 0.99
N SER A 13 -3.57 -12.20 0.34
CA SER A 13 -4.62 -11.20 0.14
C SER A 13 -5.22 -10.74 1.46
N GLU A 14 -5.40 -11.64 2.44
CA GLU A 14 -5.91 -11.31 3.78
C GLU A 14 -4.98 -10.33 4.51
N ARG A 15 -3.66 -10.53 4.48
CA ARG A 15 -2.69 -9.58 5.09
C ARG A 15 -2.70 -8.21 4.43
N ILE A 16 -2.82 -8.21 3.10
CA ILE A 16 -2.88 -7.00 2.29
C ILE A 16 -4.18 -6.22 2.60
N ILE A 17 -5.32 -6.91 2.63
CA ILE A 17 -6.62 -6.35 3.01
C ILE A 17 -6.57 -5.80 4.44
N GLN A 18 -5.96 -6.53 5.38
CA GLN A 18 -5.85 -6.09 6.76
C GLN A 18 -5.08 -4.78 6.90
N THR A 19 -3.98 -4.62 6.15
CA THR A 19 -3.18 -3.39 6.16
C THR A 19 -4.00 -2.19 5.67
N LEU A 20 -4.78 -2.37 4.61
CA LEU A 20 -5.67 -1.32 4.10
C LEU A 20 -6.77 -0.99 5.12
N GLU A 21 -7.37 -1.98 5.76
CA GLU A 21 -8.36 -1.78 6.80
C GLU A 21 -7.80 -1.01 8.00
N ASP A 22 -6.56 -1.30 8.41
CA ASP A 22 -5.89 -0.59 9.50
C ASP A 22 -5.59 0.86 9.14
N MET A 23 -5.13 1.13 7.91
CA MET A 23 -4.96 2.49 7.38
C MET A 23 -6.29 3.26 7.37
N LEU A 24 -7.38 2.62 6.91
CA LEU A 24 -8.71 3.22 6.89
C LEU A 24 -9.26 3.45 8.30
N ARG A 25 -8.93 2.57 9.26
CA ARG A 25 -9.34 2.71 10.67
C ARG A 25 -8.61 3.85 11.38
N ALA A 26 -7.35 4.11 11.03
CA ALA A 26 -6.60 5.27 11.53
C ALA A 26 -7.08 6.60 10.94
N CYS A 27 -7.65 6.58 9.73
CA CYS A 27 -8.04 7.78 8.98
C CYS A 27 -8.96 8.76 9.76
N PRO A 28 -10.04 8.32 10.43
CA PRO A 28 -10.86 9.21 11.25
C PRO A 28 -10.15 9.74 12.51
N ILE A 29 -9.13 9.03 13.00
CA ILE A 29 -8.35 9.42 14.19
C ILE A 29 -7.40 10.56 13.82
N ASP A 30 -6.69 10.43 12.69
CA ASP A 30 -5.68 11.40 12.26
C ASP A 30 -6.27 12.65 11.59
N PHE A 31 -7.36 12.48 10.82
CA PHE A 31 -7.95 13.56 10.01
C PHE A 31 -9.28 14.11 10.55
N GLY A 32 -9.81 13.53 11.63
CA GLY A 32 -11.05 13.97 12.28
C GLY A 32 -12.24 14.01 11.32
N LYS A 33 -13.08 15.06 11.42
CA LYS A 33 -14.31 15.19 10.61
C LYS A 33 -14.07 15.29 9.09
N GLY A 34 -12.83 15.54 8.66
CA GLY A 34 -12.46 15.69 7.25
C GLY A 34 -11.83 14.43 6.64
N TRP A 35 -11.83 13.29 7.33
CA TRP A 35 -11.13 12.07 6.90
C TRP A 35 -11.54 11.58 5.50
N VAL A 36 -12.80 11.77 5.10
CA VAL A 36 -13.29 11.41 3.76
C VAL A 36 -12.52 12.16 2.66
N ASN A 37 -12.15 13.41 2.90
CA ASN A 37 -11.37 14.21 1.94
C ASN A 37 -9.92 13.72 1.81
N HIS A 38 -9.45 12.88 2.76
CA HIS A 38 -8.11 12.31 2.80
C HIS A 38 -8.08 10.86 2.33
N LEU A 39 -9.23 10.25 2.02
CA LEU A 39 -9.29 8.91 1.43
C LEU A 39 -8.46 8.78 0.13
N PRO A 40 -8.44 9.75 -0.80
CA PRO A 40 -7.58 9.66 -1.97
C PRO A 40 -6.09 9.60 -1.61
N LEU A 41 -5.68 10.22 -0.50
CA LEU A 41 -4.30 10.18 -0.02
C LEU A 41 -3.96 8.81 0.60
N VAL A 42 -4.89 8.20 1.33
CA VAL A 42 -4.71 6.84 1.88
C VAL A 42 -4.62 5.81 0.75
N GLU A 43 -5.54 5.87 -0.21
CA GLU A 43 -5.50 5.01 -1.40
C GLU A 43 -4.21 5.20 -2.18
N PHE A 44 -3.80 6.45 -2.39
CA PHE A 44 -2.54 6.75 -3.05
C PHE A 44 -1.35 6.17 -2.29
N SER A 45 -1.31 6.30 -0.97
CA SER A 45 -0.21 5.78 -0.14
C SER A 45 -0.14 4.25 -0.26
N TYR A 46 -1.27 3.57 -0.05
CA TYR A 46 -1.35 2.12 -0.13
C TYR A 46 -0.95 1.56 -1.50
N ASN A 47 -1.40 2.19 -2.59
CA ASN A 47 -1.09 1.75 -3.96
C ASN A 47 0.38 1.97 -4.36
N ASN A 48 1.09 2.88 -3.69
CA ASN A 48 2.46 3.25 -4.03
C ASN A 48 3.52 2.77 -3.05
N SER A 49 3.13 2.29 -1.87
CA SER A 49 4.07 1.65 -0.92
C SER A 49 4.53 0.28 -1.42
N TYR A 50 5.74 -0.13 -1.04
CA TYR A 50 6.24 -1.46 -1.35
C TYR A 50 5.47 -2.55 -0.59
N HIS A 51 5.04 -3.59 -1.30
CA HIS A 51 4.40 -4.74 -0.71
C HIS A 51 5.32 -5.95 -0.85
N ALA A 52 5.88 -6.41 0.29
CA ALA A 52 6.85 -7.51 0.31
C ALA A 52 6.36 -8.82 -0.34
N THR A 53 5.06 -9.04 -0.35
CA THR A 53 4.39 -10.18 -0.98
C THR A 53 4.54 -10.19 -2.49
N ILE A 54 4.23 -9.08 -3.14
CA ILE A 54 4.32 -8.91 -4.59
C ILE A 54 5.70 -8.38 -5.02
N LYS A 55 6.55 -8.04 -4.04
CA LYS A 55 7.90 -7.50 -4.20
C LYS A 55 7.95 -6.22 -5.06
N ALA A 56 6.86 -5.47 -5.07
CA ALA A 56 6.68 -4.22 -5.80
C ALA A 56 5.57 -3.41 -5.13
N ALA A 57 5.35 -2.16 -5.56
CA ALA A 57 4.10 -1.47 -5.24
C ALA A 57 2.94 -2.04 -6.09
N PRO A 58 1.69 -2.11 -5.58
CA PRO A 58 0.55 -2.54 -6.38
C PRO A 58 0.39 -1.74 -7.68
N PHE A 59 0.65 -0.42 -7.65
CA PHE A 59 0.64 0.43 -8.83
C PHE A 59 1.70 -0.01 -9.86
N GLU A 60 2.92 -0.31 -9.39
CA GLU A 60 4.00 -0.78 -10.26
C GLU A 60 3.66 -2.12 -10.89
N ALA A 61 3.11 -3.06 -10.11
CA ALA A 61 2.71 -4.37 -10.61
C ALA A 61 1.58 -4.30 -11.67
N LEU A 62 0.69 -3.32 -11.57
CA LEU A 62 -0.44 -3.15 -12.50
C LEU A 62 -0.06 -2.42 -13.78
N TYR A 63 0.80 -1.40 -13.69
CA TYR A 63 1.10 -0.48 -14.80
C TYR A 63 2.52 -0.64 -15.34
N ASP A 64 3.32 -1.53 -14.76
CA ASP A 64 4.72 -1.79 -15.09
C ASP A 64 5.58 -0.50 -15.10
N ARG A 65 5.22 0.46 -14.25
CA ARG A 65 5.89 1.75 -14.13
C ARG A 65 5.84 2.27 -12.70
N LYS A 66 6.92 2.94 -12.29
CA LYS A 66 6.93 3.70 -11.03
C LYS A 66 5.92 4.84 -11.08
N CYS A 67 5.19 5.04 -9.99
CA CYS A 67 4.33 6.21 -9.85
C CYS A 67 5.18 7.48 -9.85
N ARG A 68 4.78 8.46 -10.65
CA ARG A 68 5.42 9.78 -10.69
C ARG A 68 4.54 10.75 -9.93
N SER A 69 4.80 10.88 -8.65
CA SER A 69 4.17 11.90 -7.81
C SER A 69 5.08 13.13 -7.71
N PRO A 70 4.52 14.36 -7.71
CA PRO A 70 5.26 15.55 -7.33
C PRO A 70 5.82 15.47 -5.91
N VAL A 71 5.19 14.64 -5.06
CA VAL A 71 5.64 14.36 -3.70
C VAL A 71 6.54 13.13 -3.75
N CYS A 72 7.85 13.37 -3.63
CA CYS A 72 8.85 12.31 -3.60
C CYS A 72 8.76 11.54 -2.27
N TRP A 73 7.90 10.53 -2.23
CA TRP A 73 7.88 9.55 -1.14
C TRP A 73 8.96 8.51 -1.41
N THR A 74 10.22 8.86 -1.14
CA THR A 74 11.29 7.86 -1.07
C THR A 74 11.03 7.07 0.20
N GLU A 75 10.88 5.75 0.10
CA GLU A 75 10.81 4.89 1.29
C GLU A 75 12.06 5.15 2.14
N VAL A 76 11.87 5.40 3.44
CA VAL A 76 12.95 5.38 4.44
C VAL A 76 13.47 3.93 4.50
N GLY A 77 14.34 3.59 3.55
CA GLY A 77 14.77 2.21 3.29
C GLY A 77 15.47 2.06 1.95
N GLU A 78 15.10 2.83 0.92
CA GLU A 78 15.86 2.95 -0.33
C GLU A 78 16.96 4.03 -0.20
N ALA A 79 17.70 4.01 0.91
CA ALA A 79 19.04 4.57 0.87
C ALA A 79 19.80 3.70 -0.12
N GLN A 80 19.86 4.15 -1.38
CA GLN A 80 20.79 3.61 -2.36
C GLN A 80 22.15 3.58 -1.67
N ILE A 81 22.62 2.38 -1.37
CA ILE A 81 24.04 2.10 -1.20
C ILE A 81 24.62 2.28 -2.59
N LEU A 82 24.72 3.53 -3.04
CA LEU A 82 25.60 3.92 -4.12
C LEU A 82 26.99 3.83 -3.49
N GLY A 83 27.55 2.63 -3.48
CA GLY A 83 28.94 2.43 -3.11
C GLY A 83 29.86 2.59 -4.31
N PRO A 84 31.17 2.45 -4.07
CA PRO A 84 32.03 3.37 -3.31
C PRO A 84 32.33 4.69 -4.05
#